data_AF-A0AAV7DR47-F1
#
_entry.id   AF-A0AAV7DR47-F1
#
_cell.length_a   1.000
_cell.length_b   1.000
_cell.length_c   1.000
_cell.angle_alpha   90.00
_cell.angle_beta   90.00
_cell.angle_gamma   90.00
#
_symmetry.space_group_name_H-M   'P 1'
#
loop_
_entity.id
_entity.type
_entity.pdbx_description
1 polymer ?
#
loop_
_entity_poly.entity_id
_entity_poly.type
_entity_poly.pdbx_seq_one_letter_code
_entity_poly.pdbx_strand_id
1 'polypeptide(L)'
;MAASGRLEWRDRAGRLRQRWERLQDGGGRGDAILLKASAALQSLDDVCAEEDDCSPCLRLYSQAVLDITYYEENLLVDEEFPGDDSLQKVRELLEMLSEPERLSGESQRQDLVLDVEVQECLHWRRGALLYMYCHTVGERERWMLLDPRTFHQVSLQPISDGDCAAHAIMYRVSSRWHPLPAENASYAESCPAG
;
A
#
# COMPACT_ATOMS: atom_id res chain seq x y z
N MET A 1 -20.65 14.21 -21.63
CA MET A 1 -20.13 13.10 -20.80
C MET A 1 -18.89 13.46 -19.97
N ALA A 2 -18.23 14.61 -20.17
CA ALA A 2 -17.03 15.00 -19.40
C ALA A 2 -17.29 15.45 -17.94
N ALA A 3 -18.48 15.99 -17.63
CA ALA A 3 -18.81 16.47 -16.29
C ALA A 3 -18.82 15.37 -15.20
N SER A 4 -19.09 14.11 -15.57
CA SER A 4 -19.14 12.98 -14.62
C SER A 4 -17.76 12.62 -14.09
N GLY A 5 -16.74 12.58 -14.95
CA GLY A 5 -15.37 12.24 -14.56
C GLY A 5 -14.72 13.30 -13.67
N ARG A 6 -15.00 14.59 -13.93
CA ARG A 6 -14.49 15.69 -13.09
C ARG A 6 -15.08 15.71 -11.68
N LEU A 7 -16.34 15.33 -11.52
CA LEU A 7 -16.96 15.25 -10.19
C LEU A 7 -16.34 14.10 -9.40
N GLU A 8 -16.15 12.97 -10.07
CA GLU A 8 -15.54 11.77 -9.52
C GLU A 8 -14.10 11.96 -9.00
N TRP A 9 -13.25 12.68 -9.75
CA TRP A 9 -11.89 12.99 -9.28
C TRP A 9 -11.87 13.95 -8.11
N ARG A 10 -12.78 14.94 -8.08
CA ARG A 10 -12.93 15.84 -6.93
C ARG A 10 -13.35 15.09 -5.67
N ASP A 11 -14.29 14.16 -5.79
CA ASP A 11 -14.74 13.36 -4.65
C ASP A 11 -13.60 12.47 -4.11
N ARG A 12 -12.81 11.86 -5.00
CA ARG A 12 -11.62 11.08 -4.64
C ARG A 12 -10.55 11.94 -3.96
N ALA A 13 -10.18 13.06 -4.57
CA ALA A 13 -9.24 14.02 -4.03
C ALA A 13 -9.70 14.54 -2.65
N GLY A 14 -10.99 14.81 -2.49
CA GLY A 14 -11.59 15.26 -1.24
C GLY A 14 -11.47 14.24 -0.11
N ARG A 15 -11.72 12.95 -0.38
CA ARG A 15 -11.51 11.88 0.62
C ARG A 15 -10.05 11.77 1.04
N LEU A 16 -9.15 11.82 0.08
CA LEU A 16 -7.72 11.69 0.33
C LEU A 16 -7.17 12.91 1.09
N ARG A 17 -7.68 14.11 0.79
CA ARG A 17 -7.38 15.35 1.52
C ARG A 17 -7.85 15.30 2.97
N GLN A 18 -9.08 14.85 3.22
CA GLN A 18 -9.58 14.67 4.60
C GLN A 18 -8.70 13.69 5.39
N ARG A 19 -8.18 12.65 4.74
CA ARG A 19 -7.25 11.71 5.39
C ARG A 19 -5.92 12.38 5.69
N TRP A 20 -5.34 13.09 4.73
CA TRP A 20 -4.12 13.89 4.90
C TRP A 20 -4.23 14.93 6.03
N GLU A 21 -5.34 15.66 6.12
CA GLU A 21 -5.58 16.65 7.18
C GLU A 21 -5.54 16.02 8.58
N ARG A 22 -6.15 14.84 8.75
CA ARG A 22 -6.08 14.10 10.02
C ARG A 22 -4.66 13.70 10.40
N LEU A 23 -3.83 13.34 9.41
CA LEU A 23 -2.42 12.98 9.65
C LEU A 23 -1.58 14.20 10.05
N GLN A 24 -1.89 15.36 9.47
CA GLN A 24 -1.24 16.63 9.85
C GLN A 24 -1.55 17.00 11.30
N ASP A 25 -2.81 16.83 11.72
CA ASP A 25 -3.24 17.10 13.10
C ASP A 25 -2.72 16.04 14.09
N GLY A 26 -2.48 14.82 13.62
CA GLY A 26 -1.91 13.70 14.37
C GLY A 26 -0.39 13.75 14.60
N GLY A 27 0.28 14.86 14.25
CA GLY A 27 1.73 15.02 14.46
C GLY A 27 2.57 15.01 13.18
N GLY A 28 1.95 14.81 12.01
CA GLY A 28 2.63 14.85 10.71
C GLY A 28 2.95 16.26 10.19
N ARG A 29 2.60 17.31 10.92
CA ARG A 29 2.78 18.70 10.48
C ARG A 29 4.23 19.00 10.10
N GLY A 30 4.44 19.27 8.80
CA GLY A 30 5.75 19.62 8.25
C GLY A 30 6.59 18.41 7.83
N ASP A 31 6.03 17.20 7.91
CA ASP A 31 6.65 16.00 7.36
C ASP A 31 6.85 16.13 5.84
N ALA A 32 8.03 15.78 5.36
CA ALA A 32 8.41 15.98 3.96
C ALA A 32 7.56 15.14 2.99
N ILE A 33 7.12 13.95 3.41
CA ILE A 33 6.25 13.07 2.61
C ILE A 33 4.84 13.65 2.57
N LEU A 34 4.30 14.08 3.70
CA LEU A 34 2.98 14.73 3.73
C LEU A 34 2.96 16.05 2.95
N LEU A 35 4.06 16.81 2.93
CA LEU A 35 4.18 18.00 2.07
C LEU A 35 4.15 17.64 0.57
N LYS A 36 4.80 16.53 0.17
CA LYS A 36 4.72 16.02 -1.21
C LYS A 36 3.30 15.58 -1.56
N ALA A 37 2.62 14.86 -0.67
CA ALA A 37 1.22 14.48 -0.84
C ALA A 37 0.32 15.73 -1.03
N SER A 38 0.54 16.77 -0.23
CA SER A 38 -0.20 18.03 -0.34
C SER A 38 0.02 18.70 -1.69
N ALA A 39 1.25 18.71 -2.19
CA ALA A 39 1.58 19.29 -3.50
C ALA A 39 0.92 18.50 -4.65
N ALA A 40 0.92 17.17 -4.56
CA ALA A 40 0.23 16.32 -5.52
C ALA A 40 -1.29 16.55 -5.50
N LEU A 41 -1.90 16.65 -4.32
CA LEU A 41 -3.33 16.95 -4.15
C LEU A 41 -3.71 18.34 -4.67
N GLN A 42 -2.85 19.35 -4.51
CA GLN A 42 -3.08 20.68 -5.08
C GLN A 42 -3.02 20.64 -6.61
N SER A 43 -1.99 19.98 -7.15
CA SER A 43 -1.84 19.81 -8.60
C SER A 43 -3.02 19.03 -9.20
N LEU A 44 -3.58 18.08 -8.45
CA LEU A 44 -4.75 17.30 -8.86
C LEU A 44 -5.99 18.20 -8.99
N ASP A 45 -6.22 19.12 -8.04
CA ASP A 45 -7.32 20.08 -8.11
C ASP A 45 -7.18 21.00 -9.32
N ASP A 46 -5.97 21.49 -9.59
CA ASP A 46 -5.69 22.41 -10.69
C ASP A 46 -5.93 21.72 -12.05
N VAL A 47 -5.43 20.49 -12.24
CA VAL A 47 -5.58 19.77 -13.51
C VAL A 47 -7.03 19.32 -13.75
N CYS A 48 -7.71 18.80 -12.72
CA CYS A 48 -9.09 18.35 -12.90
C CYS A 48 -10.10 19.53 -12.99
N ALA A 49 -9.65 20.79 -12.77
CA ALA A 49 -10.43 21.99 -13.04
C ALA A 49 -10.36 22.44 -14.52
N GLU A 50 -9.20 22.29 -15.15
CA GLU A 50 -8.90 22.89 -16.47
C GLU A 50 -9.09 21.94 -17.66
N GLU A 51 -8.89 20.62 -17.49
CA GLU A 51 -8.81 19.68 -18.63
C GLU A 51 -10.05 18.76 -18.79
N ASP A 52 -10.33 18.38 -20.04
CA ASP A 52 -11.27 17.31 -20.39
C ASP A 52 -10.58 15.92 -20.37
N ASP A 53 -9.25 15.88 -20.46
CA ASP A 53 -8.43 14.68 -20.26
C ASP A 53 -8.15 14.49 -18.75
N CYS A 54 -8.40 13.28 -18.25
CA CYS A 54 -8.19 12.92 -16.85
C CYS A 54 -6.98 12.01 -16.65
N SER A 55 -6.18 11.75 -17.71
CA SER A 55 -4.97 10.95 -17.61
C SER A 55 -3.96 11.47 -16.57
N PRO A 56 -3.73 12.79 -16.40
CA PRO A 56 -2.83 13.27 -15.36
C PRO A 56 -3.48 13.20 -13.96
N CYS A 57 -4.82 13.23 -13.87
CA CYS A 57 -5.54 13.10 -12.60
C CYS A 57 -5.25 11.72 -11.97
N LEU A 58 -5.24 10.63 -12.76
CA LEU A 58 -4.89 9.30 -12.24
C LEU A 58 -3.46 9.27 -11.70
N ARG A 59 -2.48 9.80 -12.44
CA ARG A 59 -1.08 9.80 -12.00
C ARG A 59 -0.88 10.60 -10.69
N LEU A 60 -1.45 11.80 -10.62
CA LEU A 60 -1.37 12.65 -9.42
C LEU A 60 -2.10 12.04 -8.24
N TYR A 61 -3.25 11.39 -8.48
CA TYR A 61 -3.97 10.63 -7.47
C TYR A 61 -3.12 9.47 -6.92
N SER A 62 -2.53 8.65 -7.79
CA SER A 62 -1.65 7.55 -7.40
C SER A 62 -0.47 8.02 -6.56
N GLN A 63 0.16 9.13 -6.94
CA GLN A 63 1.26 9.71 -6.17
C GLN A 63 0.81 10.15 -4.77
N ALA A 64 -0.34 10.83 -4.65
CA ALA A 64 -0.87 11.23 -3.37
C ALA A 64 -1.25 10.01 -2.50
N VAL A 65 -1.85 8.96 -3.10
CA VAL A 65 -2.13 7.70 -2.42
C VAL A 65 -0.84 7.10 -1.89
N LEU A 66 0.20 7.00 -2.71
CA LEU A 66 1.50 6.48 -2.30
C LEU A 66 2.07 7.30 -1.14
N ASP A 67 2.19 8.61 -1.26
CA ASP A 67 2.81 9.42 -0.20
C ASP A 67 2.04 9.33 1.13
N ILE A 68 0.71 9.40 1.11
CA ILE A 68 -0.13 9.31 2.33
C ILE A 68 -0.04 7.93 2.98
N THR A 69 -0.21 6.87 2.18
CA THR A 69 -0.13 5.51 2.72
C THR A 69 1.27 5.20 3.24
N TYR A 70 2.32 5.78 2.66
CA TYR A 70 3.69 5.50 3.10
C TYR A 70 3.92 6.04 4.50
N TYR A 71 3.43 7.25 4.75
CA TYR A 71 3.45 7.85 6.07
C TYR A 71 2.69 7.00 7.09
N GLU A 72 1.47 6.59 6.77
CA GLU A 72 0.64 5.76 7.66
C GLU A 72 1.22 4.35 7.91
N GLU A 73 1.79 3.72 6.88
CA GLU A 73 2.48 2.44 6.99
C GLU A 73 3.67 2.54 7.95
N ASN A 74 4.49 3.58 7.82
CA ASN A 74 5.62 3.79 8.71
C ASN A 74 5.15 4.04 10.15
N LEU A 75 4.08 4.82 10.36
CA LEU A 75 3.51 4.97 11.70
C LEU A 75 3.08 3.62 12.30
N LEU A 76 2.40 2.77 11.52
CA LEU A 76 2.02 1.44 11.99
C LEU A 76 3.23 0.56 12.31
N VAL A 77 4.28 0.63 11.51
CA VAL A 77 5.51 -0.13 11.73
C VAL A 77 6.26 0.38 12.96
N ASP A 78 6.42 1.69 13.11
CA ASP A 78 7.12 2.33 14.23
C ASP A 78 6.40 2.07 15.57
N GLU A 79 5.07 2.00 15.54
CA GLU A 79 4.25 1.66 16.70
C GLU A 79 4.07 0.14 16.91
N GLU A 80 4.76 -0.69 16.12
CA GLU A 80 4.69 -2.16 16.16
C GLU A 80 3.26 -2.72 16.02
N PHE A 81 2.46 -2.11 15.15
CA PHE A 81 1.06 -2.45 14.87
C PHE A 81 0.22 -2.51 16.16
N PRO A 82 -0.03 -1.37 16.82
CA PRO A 82 -0.61 -1.34 18.15
C PRO A 82 -2.08 -1.76 18.14
N GLY A 83 -2.45 -2.60 19.11
CA GLY A 83 -3.84 -2.95 19.41
C GLY A 83 -4.56 -3.80 18.35
N ASP A 84 -5.85 -4.04 18.62
CA ASP A 84 -6.71 -4.92 17.82
C ASP A 84 -7.15 -4.29 16.49
N ASP A 85 -7.10 -2.96 16.39
CA ASP A 85 -7.50 -2.22 15.18
C ASP A 85 -6.45 -2.23 14.07
N SER A 86 -5.24 -2.72 14.35
CA SER A 86 -4.15 -2.75 13.36
C SER A 86 -4.50 -3.55 12.11
N LEU A 87 -5.23 -4.66 12.26
CA LEU A 87 -5.71 -5.43 11.11
C LEU A 87 -6.65 -4.60 10.23
N GLN A 88 -7.55 -3.82 10.85
CA GLN A 88 -8.50 -2.98 10.14
C GLN A 88 -7.77 -1.86 9.40
N LYS A 89 -6.81 -1.19 10.04
CA LYS A 89 -5.97 -0.17 9.39
C LYS A 89 -5.16 -0.74 8.22
N VAL A 90 -4.58 -1.94 8.35
CA VAL A 90 -3.87 -2.62 7.25
C VAL A 90 -4.81 -2.90 6.09
N ARG A 91 -6.03 -3.40 6.34
CA ARG A 91 -7.03 -3.62 5.28
C ARG A 91 -7.40 -2.34 4.55
N GLU A 92 -7.58 -1.24 5.27
CA GLU A 92 -7.89 0.07 4.68
C GLU A 92 -6.75 0.59 3.80
N LEU A 93 -5.49 0.44 4.25
CA LEU A 93 -4.32 0.83 3.47
C LEU A 93 -4.17 -0.03 2.21
N LEU A 94 -4.39 -1.35 2.31
CA LEU A 94 -4.36 -2.26 1.16
C LEU A 94 -5.46 -1.92 0.13
N GLU A 95 -6.65 -1.54 0.58
CA GLU A 95 -7.74 -1.11 -0.30
C GLU A 95 -7.36 0.20 -1.02
N MET A 96 -6.83 1.19 -0.29
CA MET A 96 -6.37 2.44 -0.90
C MET A 96 -5.24 2.22 -1.91
N LEU A 97 -4.26 1.36 -1.61
CA LEU A 97 -3.19 1.01 -2.55
C LEU A 97 -3.71 0.25 -3.78
N SER A 98 -4.88 -0.41 -3.69
CA SER A 98 -5.48 -1.13 -4.82
C SER A 98 -6.39 -0.26 -5.68
N GLU A 99 -6.86 0.89 -5.16
CA GLU A 99 -7.78 1.77 -5.87
C GLU A 99 -7.19 2.33 -7.18
N PRO A 100 -5.93 2.82 -7.25
CA PRO A 100 -5.36 3.33 -8.50
C PRO A 100 -5.35 2.31 -9.65
N GLU A 101 -5.05 1.05 -9.36
CA GLU A 101 -5.05 -0.04 -10.34
C GLU A 101 -6.47 -0.36 -10.82
N ARG A 102 -7.44 -0.38 -9.89
CA ARG A 102 -8.87 -0.53 -10.24
C ARG A 102 -9.33 0.60 -11.16
N LEU A 103 -8.94 1.84 -10.88
CA LEU A 103 -9.32 2.99 -11.72
C LEU A 103 -8.72 2.92 -13.13
N SER A 104 -7.49 2.39 -13.26
CA SER A 104 -6.88 2.15 -14.56
C SER A 104 -7.59 1.02 -15.33
N GLY A 105 -8.04 -0.04 -14.64
CA GLY A 105 -8.73 -1.18 -15.26
C GLY A 105 -10.23 -0.99 -15.53
N GLU A 106 -10.94 -0.16 -14.76
CA GLU A 106 -12.38 0.09 -14.88
C GLU A 106 -12.72 1.14 -15.95
N SER A 107 -11.73 1.90 -16.41
CA SER A 107 -11.94 2.95 -17.40
C SER A 107 -12.25 2.36 -18.77
N GLN A 108 -13.47 2.62 -19.27
CA GLN A 108 -13.80 2.40 -20.69
C GLN A 108 -12.98 3.31 -21.64
N ARG A 109 -12.31 4.33 -21.10
CA ARG A 109 -11.39 5.19 -21.83
C ARG A 109 -10.00 4.58 -21.77
N GLN A 110 -9.46 4.20 -22.93
CA GLN A 110 -8.13 3.61 -23.11
C GLN A 110 -6.97 4.53 -22.69
N ASP A 111 -7.28 5.76 -22.26
CA ASP A 111 -6.31 6.82 -22.00
C ASP A 111 -5.89 6.90 -20.51
N LEU A 112 -6.56 6.15 -19.61
CA LEU A 112 -6.21 6.09 -18.18
C LEU A 112 -5.23 4.95 -17.89
N VAL A 113 -4.01 5.08 -18.41
CA VAL A 113 -2.94 4.10 -18.22
C VAL A 113 -2.08 4.50 -17.01
N LEU A 114 -1.95 3.57 -16.05
CA LEU A 114 -0.98 3.72 -14.97
C LEU A 114 0.43 3.46 -15.51
N ASP A 115 1.40 4.24 -15.07
CA ASP A 115 2.79 3.98 -15.38
C ASP A 115 3.26 2.66 -14.73
N VAL A 116 4.09 1.89 -15.45
CA VAL A 116 4.55 0.57 -15.00
C VAL A 116 5.32 0.67 -13.69
N GLU A 117 6.15 1.70 -13.51
CA GLU A 117 6.93 1.88 -12.28
C GLU A 117 6.00 2.16 -11.08
N VAL A 118 4.93 2.93 -11.31
CA VAL A 118 3.92 3.21 -10.28
C VAL A 118 3.14 1.93 -9.94
N GLN A 119 2.79 1.12 -10.94
CA GLN A 119 2.07 -0.13 -10.72
C GLN A 119 2.90 -1.13 -9.93
N GLU A 120 4.18 -1.30 -10.29
CA GLU A 120 5.12 -2.10 -9.53
C GLU A 120 5.24 -1.58 -8.10
N CYS A 121 5.38 -0.27 -7.91
CA CYS A 121 5.45 0.34 -6.57
C CYS A 121 4.23 -0.01 -5.71
N LEU A 122 3.01 0.05 -6.27
CA LEU A 122 1.79 -0.32 -5.56
C LEU A 122 1.79 -1.81 -5.15
N HIS A 123 2.25 -2.70 -6.02
CA HIS A 123 2.40 -4.13 -5.69
C HIS A 123 3.42 -4.35 -4.57
N TRP A 124 4.61 -3.74 -4.69
CA TRP A 124 5.68 -3.85 -3.72
C TRP A 124 5.23 -3.38 -2.34
N ARG A 125 4.52 -2.25 -2.28
CA ARG A 125 4.08 -1.68 -1.01
C ARG A 125 2.98 -2.47 -0.33
N ARG A 126 2.02 -3.00 -1.09
CA ARG A 126 1.02 -3.94 -0.53
C ARG A 126 1.68 -5.18 0.07
N GLY A 127 2.68 -5.73 -0.63
CA GLY A 127 3.43 -6.89 -0.15
C GLY A 127 4.26 -6.59 1.10
N ALA A 128 4.95 -5.45 1.12
CA ALA A 128 5.74 -5.00 2.26
C ALA A 128 4.87 -4.78 3.49
N LEU A 129 3.75 -4.06 3.35
CA LEU A 129 2.80 -3.82 4.45
C LEU A 129 2.27 -5.13 5.04
N LEU A 130 1.82 -6.05 4.18
CA LEU A 130 1.31 -7.34 4.62
C LEU A 130 2.38 -8.18 5.32
N TYR A 131 3.61 -8.19 4.76
CA TYR A 131 4.76 -8.85 5.39
C TYR A 131 5.05 -8.27 6.78
N MET A 132 5.17 -6.95 6.89
CA MET A 132 5.50 -6.27 8.14
C MET A 132 4.44 -6.52 9.22
N TYR A 133 3.16 -6.47 8.85
CA TYR A 133 2.05 -6.80 9.76
C TYR A 133 2.14 -8.25 10.25
N CYS A 134 2.26 -9.22 9.33
CA CYS A 134 2.33 -10.63 9.69
C CYS A 134 3.57 -10.98 10.51
N HIS A 135 4.71 -10.37 10.18
CA HIS A 135 5.96 -10.53 10.91
C HIS A 135 5.80 -10.00 12.33
N THR A 136 5.38 -8.74 12.50
CA THR A 136 5.31 -8.09 13.81
C THR A 136 4.26 -8.73 14.70
N VAL A 137 3.03 -8.91 14.22
CA VAL A 137 1.95 -9.52 15.02
C VAL A 137 2.22 -11.01 15.28
N GLY A 138 2.71 -11.74 14.28
CA GLY A 138 3.03 -13.17 14.44
C GLY A 138 4.20 -13.41 15.39
N GLU A 139 5.23 -12.56 15.36
CA GLU A 139 6.28 -12.57 16.36
C GLU A 139 5.73 -12.17 17.73
N ARG A 140 4.94 -11.10 17.84
CA ARG A 140 4.33 -10.68 19.11
C ARG A 140 3.48 -11.78 19.75
N GLU A 141 2.63 -12.47 18.99
CA GLU A 141 1.87 -13.63 19.46
C GLU A 141 2.80 -14.76 19.92
N ARG A 142 3.85 -15.05 19.15
CA ARG A 142 4.85 -16.05 19.49
C ARG A 142 5.64 -15.67 20.76
N TRP A 143 5.99 -14.41 20.95
CA TRP A 143 6.63 -13.85 22.15
C TRP A 143 5.72 -13.92 23.37
N MET A 144 4.42 -13.60 23.21
CA MET A 144 3.41 -13.73 24.27
C MET A 144 3.18 -15.19 24.67
N LEU A 145 3.31 -16.13 23.73
CA LEU A 145 3.11 -17.58 23.96
C LEU A 145 4.37 -18.31 24.47
N LEU A 146 5.58 -17.78 24.28
CA LEU A 146 6.87 -18.42 24.65
C LEU A 146 7.44 -18.00 26.01
N ASP A 147 6.68 -17.27 26.86
CA ASP A 147 6.99 -16.80 28.23
C ASP A 147 7.85 -15.50 28.35
N PRO A 148 7.35 -14.43 29.04
CA PRO A 148 7.95 -13.08 29.17
C PRO A 148 9.35 -12.94 29.82
N ARG A 149 10.11 -14.02 30.08
CA ARG A 149 11.43 -13.96 30.74
C ARG A 149 12.58 -14.63 29.99
N THR A 150 12.38 -15.14 28.78
CA THR A 150 13.34 -16.05 28.16
C THR A 150 13.88 -15.53 26.81
N PHE A 151 14.28 -14.26 26.76
CA PHE A 151 14.79 -13.56 25.57
C PHE A 151 16.32 -13.70 25.37
N HIS A 152 16.92 -14.85 25.67
CA HIS A 152 18.38 -14.98 25.54
C HIS A 152 18.91 -16.15 24.72
N GLN A 153 18.09 -16.74 23.84
CA GLN A 153 18.60 -17.88 23.08
C GLN A 153 18.07 -18.10 21.67
N VAL A 154 17.72 -17.07 20.89
CA VAL A 154 17.66 -17.26 19.43
C VAL A 154 18.04 -15.96 18.70
N SER A 155 19.31 -15.83 18.35
CA SER A 155 19.79 -14.87 17.37
C SER A 155 20.52 -15.63 16.26
N LEU A 156 20.34 -15.16 15.02
CA LEU A 156 21.05 -15.48 13.78
C LEU A 156 20.45 -16.62 12.93
N GLN A 157 19.99 -16.28 11.72
CA GLN A 157 20.65 -16.68 10.45
C GLN A 157 20.27 -15.71 9.29
N PRO A 158 21.11 -15.58 8.25
CA PRO A 158 21.10 -14.48 7.28
C PRO A 158 20.25 -14.76 6.03
N ILE A 159 19.82 -13.68 5.36
CA ILE A 159 19.16 -13.64 4.05
C ILE A 159 20.21 -13.19 3.01
N SER A 160 20.30 -13.87 1.86
CA SER A 160 20.92 -13.30 0.65
C SER A 160 20.02 -13.48 -0.56
N ASP A 161 19.79 -12.37 -1.26
CA ASP A 161 19.65 -12.06 -2.70
C ASP A 161 19.05 -13.14 -3.62
N GLY A 162 18.08 -12.89 -4.51
CA GLY A 162 17.42 -11.68 -4.97
C GLY A 162 16.36 -12.06 -6.03
N ASP A 163 15.22 -11.37 -6.01
CA ASP A 163 14.19 -11.27 -7.06
C ASP A 163 13.32 -12.47 -7.49
N CYS A 164 13.04 -13.41 -6.57
CA CYS A 164 11.74 -14.14 -6.51
C CYS A 164 11.01 -13.95 -5.15
N ALA A 165 11.58 -13.13 -4.26
CA ALA A 165 11.16 -13.03 -2.87
C ALA A 165 9.79 -12.36 -2.70
N ALA A 166 9.42 -11.38 -3.52
CA ALA A 166 8.15 -10.68 -3.39
C ALA A 166 6.94 -11.60 -3.64
N HIS A 167 7.02 -12.41 -4.70
CA HIS A 167 5.99 -13.38 -5.04
C HIS A 167 6.00 -14.54 -4.04
N ALA A 168 7.16 -15.01 -3.59
CA ALA A 168 7.27 -16.06 -2.58
C ALA A 168 6.82 -15.61 -1.17
N ILE A 169 7.05 -14.36 -0.78
CA ILE A 169 6.56 -13.76 0.47
C ILE A 169 5.04 -13.62 0.40
N MET A 170 4.50 -13.04 -0.68
CA MET A 170 3.06 -12.95 -0.90
C MET A 170 2.38 -14.33 -0.96
N TYR A 171 2.99 -15.30 -1.64
CA TYR A 171 2.52 -16.68 -1.74
C TYR A 171 2.58 -17.40 -0.39
N ARG A 172 3.67 -17.29 0.39
CA ARG A 172 3.78 -17.92 1.72
C ARG A 172 2.86 -17.28 2.76
N VAL A 173 2.62 -15.97 2.68
CA VAL A 173 1.68 -15.28 3.58
C VAL A 173 0.23 -15.64 3.24
N SER A 174 -0.12 -15.71 1.95
CA SER A 174 -1.47 -16.08 1.48
C SER A 174 -1.81 -17.58 1.71
N SER A 175 -0.87 -18.48 1.40
CA SER A 175 -1.06 -19.94 1.54
C SER A 175 -1.21 -20.43 2.98
N ARG A 176 -0.86 -19.60 3.97
CA ARG A 176 -1.02 -19.90 5.39
C ARG A 176 -2.47 -19.78 5.89
N TRP A 177 -3.33 -19.07 5.14
CA TRP A 177 -4.70 -18.76 5.62
C TRP A 177 -5.82 -19.18 4.66
N HIS A 178 -5.60 -19.29 3.34
CA HIS A 178 -6.56 -19.93 2.41
C HIS A 178 -5.84 -20.72 1.29
N PRO A 179 -6.23 -21.98 0.99
CA PRO A 179 -5.73 -22.68 -0.18
C PRO A 179 -6.35 -22.07 -1.45
N LEU A 180 -5.54 -21.38 -2.26
CA LEU A 180 -5.96 -20.92 -3.58
C LEU A 180 -5.86 -22.07 -4.61
N PRO A 181 -6.61 -22.00 -5.74
CA PRO A 181 -6.65 -23.04 -6.75
C PRO A 181 -5.26 -23.34 -7.34
N ALA A 182 -5.02 -24.62 -7.66
CA ALA A 182 -3.73 -25.18 -8.06
C ALA A 182 -3.06 -24.52 -9.29
N GLU A 183 -3.80 -23.73 -10.07
CA GLU A 183 -3.30 -23.07 -11.29
C GLU A 183 -2.24 -21.99 -10.97
N ASN A 184 -2.28 -21.39 -9.78
CA ASN A 184 -1.31 -20.36 -9.35
C ASN A 184 -0.05 -20.93 -8.66
N ALA A 185 -0.02 -22.24 -8.35
CA ALA A 185 1.12 -22.88 -7.71
C ALA A 185 2.29 -23.08 -8.69
N SER A 186 1.99 -23.29 -9.97
CA SER A 186 3.01 -23.61 -10.98
C SER A 186 3.97 -22.45 -11.25
N TYR A 187 3.53 -21.19 -11.07
CA TYR A 187 4.37 -20.01 -11.32
C TYR A 187 5.40 -19.78 -10.19
N ALA A 188 5.04 -20.09 -8.94
CA ALA A 188 5.94 -20.00 -7.79
C ALA A 188 7.04 -21.09 -7.83
N GLU A 189 6.74 -22.26 -8.38
CA GLU A 189 7.70 -23.37 -8.54
C GLU A 189 8.59 -23.22 -9.78
N SER A 190 8.26 -22.32 -10.71
CA SER A 190 9.01 -22.05 -11.94
C SER A 190 10.19 -21.09 -11.74
N CYS A 191 10.30 -20.45 -10.57
CA CYS A 191 11.42 -19.60 -10.20
C CYS A 191 12.68 -20.46 -9.99
N PRO A 192 13.75 -20.31 -10.81
CA PRO A 192 14.98 -21.03 -10.57
C PRO A 192 15.64 -20.54 -9.27
N ALA A 193 16.22 -21.47 -8.52
CA ALA A 193 16.97 -21.19 -7.31
C ALA A 193 18.23 -20.37 -7.65
N GLY A 194 18.13 -19.06 -7.49
CA GLY A 194 19.26 -18.14 -7.32
C GLY A 194 19.52 -17.98 -5.84
#